data_AF-A0A6M2BXQ3-F1
#
_entry.id   AF-A0A6M2BXQ3-F1
#
_cell.length_a   1.000
_cell.length_b   1.000
_cell.length_c   1.000
_cell.angle_alpha   90.00
_cell.angle_beta   90.00
_cell.angle_gamma   90.00
#
_symmetry.space_group_name_H-M   'P 1'
#
loop_
_entity.id
_entity.type
_entity.pdbx_description
1 polymer ?
#
loop_
_entity_poly.entity_id
_entity_poly.type
_entity_poly.pdbx_seq_one_letter_code
_entity_poly.pdbx_strand_id
1 'polypeptide(L)'
;MGQMMQSKRMQPLQQLADIRQDDAARQLVEAQRQQADREARLLELSRYREDYERQNAAATPQLLRNRQAFLDRLREAERFQQQLVEQAVRSVDECRAHWLLQQRGSRTVAQLTACYQAREQREEARREQGRLDEFAMHKFVRAGD
;
A
#
# COMPACT_ATOMS: atom_id res chain seq x y z
N MET A 1 -21.72 1.50 -31.51
CA MET A 1 -21.16 0.26 -30.93
C MET A 1 -19.68 0.36 -30.56
N GLY A 2 -18.84 1.12 -31.30
CA GLY A 2 -17.40 1.22 -31.00
C GLY A 2 -17.04 1.74 -29.61
N GLN A 3 -17.83 2.68 -29.05
CA GLN A 3 -17.52 3.26 -27.73
C GLN A 3 -17.78 2.33 -26.56
N MET A 4 -18.92 1.65 -26.50
CA MET A 4 -19.26 0.67 -25.45
C MET A 4 -18.25 -0.49 -25.28
N MET A 5 -17.41 -0.73 -26.31
CA MET A 5 -16.32 -1.70 -26.25
C MET A 5 -15.08 -1.15 -25.51
N GLN A 6 -14.93 0.16 -25.39
CA GLN A 6 -13.72 0.81 -24.85
C GLN A 6 -13.76 0.86 -23.32
N SER A 7 -14.88 1.24 -22.69
CA SER A 7 -15.00 1.14 -21.22
C SER A 7 -14.87 -0.31 -20.73
N LYS A 8 -15.52 -1.27 -21.41
CA LYS A 8 -15.43 -2.71 -21.08
C LYS A 8 -14.00 -3.26 -21.20
N ARG A 9 -13.20 -2.74 -22.13
CA ARG A 9 -11.78 -3.11 -22.28
C ARG A 9 -10.87 -2.50 -21.21
N MET A 10 -11.31 -1.44 -20.52
CA MET A 10 -10.58 -0.83 -19.41
C MET A 10 -10.84 -1.54 -18.07
N GLN A 11 -11.94 -2.27 -17.92
CA GLN A 11 -12.29 -2.97 -16.68
C GLN A 11 -11.19 -3.95 -16.20
N PRO A 12 -10.60 -4.81 -17.06
CA PRO A 12 -9.51 -5.70 -16.63
C PRO A 12 -8.25 -4.94 -16.20
N LEU A 13 -7.96 -3.79 -16.83
CA LEU A 13 -6.83 -2.94 -16.47
C LEU A 13 -7.04 -2.29 -15.10
N GLN A 14 -8.27 -1.85 -14.81
CA GLN A 14 -8.64 -1.31 -13.51
C GLN A 14 -8.52 -2.37 -12.42
N GLN A 15 -9.09 -3.55 -12.64
CA GLN A 15 -8.98 -4.68 -11.70
C GLN A 15 -7.52 -5.05 -11.42
N LEU A 16 -6.68 -5.12 -12.45
CA LEU A 16 -5.26 -5.41 -12.28
C LEU A 16 -4.53 -4.32 -11.49
N ALA A 17 -4.86 -3.04 -11.73
CA ALA A 17 -4.27 -1.93 -11.00
C ALA A 17 -4.68 -1.94 -9.52
N ASP A 18 -5.94 -2.28 -9.23
CA ASP A 18 -6.45 -2.37 -7.87
C ASP A 18 -5.80 -3.53 -7.11
N ILE A 19 -5.67 -4.71 -7.74
CA ILE A 19 -4.94 -5.86 -7.16
C ILE A 19 -3.50 -5.48 -6.81
N ARG A 20 -2.79 -4.82 -7.72
CA ARG A 20 -1.41 -4.37 -7.48
C ARG A 20 -1.29 -3.36 -6.35
N GLN A 21 -2.26 -2.44 -6.25
CA GLN A 21 -2.31 -1.48 -5.15
C GLN A 21 -2.54 -2.18 -3.81
N ASP A 22 -3.46 -3.14 -3.76
CA ASP A 22 -3.78 -3.90 -2.55
C ASP A 22 -2.60 -4.78 -2.11
N ASP A 23 -1.92 -5.43 -3.05
CA ASP A 23 -0.71 -6.21 -2.76
C ASP A 23 0.40 -5.33 -2.21
N ALA A 24 0.63 -4.15 -2.82
CA ALA A 24 1.61 -3.18 -2.32
C ALA A 24 1.24 -2.65 -0.92
N ALA A 25 -0.06 -2.45 -0.65
CA ALA A 25 -0.53 -2.05 0.67
C ALA A 25 -0.27 -3.12 1.73
N ARG A 26 -0.52 -4.40 1.40
CA ARG A 26 -0.22 -5.54 2.29
C ARG A 26 1.27 -5.63 2.59
N GLN A 27 2.13 -5.46 1.59
CA GLN A 27 3.58 -5.44 1.77
C GLN A 27 4.03 -4.30 2.69
N LEU A 28 3.46 -3.09 2.53
CA LEU A 28 3.75 -1.96 3.42
C LEU A 28 3.35 -2.25 4.88
N VAL A 29 2.17 -2.83 5.11
CA VAL A 29 1.72 -3.21 6.45
C VAL A 29 2.66 -4.24 7.07
N GLU A 30 3.09 -5.23 6.31
CA GLU A 30 4.02 -6.25 6.78
C GLU A 30 5.39 -5.65 7.13
N ALA A 31 5.93 -4.77 6.28
CA ALA A 31 7.18 -4.06 6.55
C ALA A 31 7.09 -3.20 7.82
N GLN A 32 5.96 -2.51 8.04
CA GLN A 32 5.72 -1.71 9.25
C GLN A 32 5.65 -2.56 10.51
N ARG A 33 5.03 -3.75 10.44
CA ARG A 33 5.02 -4.71 11.56
C ARG A 33 6.44 -5.17 11.89
N GLN A 34 7.23 -5.56 10.88
CA GLN A 34 8.61 -5.97 11.08
C GLN A 34 9.49 -4.85 11.65
N GLN A 35 9.27 -3.60 11.24
CA GLN A 35 9.94 -2.44 11.84
C GLN A 35 9.59 -2.33 13.33
N ALA A 36 8.30 -2.33 13.67
CA ALA A 36 7.83 -2.23 15.06
C ALA A 36 8.37 -3.36 15.94
N ASP A 37 8.36 -4.60 15.45
CA ASP A 37 8.90 -5.76 16.18
C ASP A 37 10.41 -5.61 16.45
N ARG A 38 11.16 -5.12 15.45
CA ARG A 38 12.60 -4.90 15.60
C ARG A 38 12.92 -3.76 16.56
N GLU A 39 12.15 -2.69 16.53
CA GLU A 39 12.27 -1.56 17.45
C GLU A 39 11.93 -1.97 18.89
N ALA A 40 10.86 -2.73 19.08
CA ALA A 40 10.48 -3.29 20.38
C ALA A 40 11.61 -4.17 20.93
N ARG A 41 12.20 -5.03 20.09
CA ARG A 41 13.31 -5.89 20.52
C ARG A 41 14.57 -5.09 20.89
N LEU A 42 14.88 -4.02 20.16
CA LEU A 42 16.00 -3.13 20.51
C LEU A 42 15.77 -2.47 21.87
N LEU A 43 14.56 -2.00 22.12
CA LEU A 43 14.17 -1.40 23.40
C LEU A 43 14.29 -2.40 24.56
N GLU A 44 13.84 -3.64 24.36
CA GLU A 44 14.01 -4.72 25.35
C GLU A 44 15.48 -4.98 25.67
N LEU A 45 16.34 -5.07 24.65
CA LEU A 45 17.78 -5.28 24.85
C LEU A 45 18.42 -4.12 25.62
N SER A 46 18.09 -2.87 25.27
CA SER A 46 18.58 -1.67 25.97
C SER A 46 18.18 -1.66 27.43
N ARG A 47 16.90 -1.91 27.72
CA ARG A 47 16.39 -1.98 29.10
C ARG A 47 17.08 -3.09 29.87
N TYR A 48 17.18 -4.28 29.28
CA TYR A 48 17.82 -5.41 29.93
C TYR A 48 19.30 -5.15 30.23
N ARG A 49 20.02 -4.48 29.32
CA ARG A 49 21.42 -4.08 29.54
C ARG A 49 21.53 -3.09 30.68
N GLU A 50 20.73 -2.03 30.67
CA GLU A 50 20.73 -1.01 31.72
C GLU A 50 20.41 -1.61 33.09
N ASP A 51 19.40 -2.48 33.17
CA ASP A 51 19.03 -3.16 34.41
C ASP A 51 20.16 -4.09 34.88
N TYR A 52 20.80 -4.81 33.97
CA TYR A 52 21.93 -5.67 34.28
C TYR A 52 23.18 -4.89 34.74
N GLU A 53 23.44 -3.72 34.14
CA GLU A 53 24.52 -2.81 34.54
C GLU A 53 24.31 -2.25 35.95
N ARG A 54 23.05 -2.02 36.37
CA ARG A 54 22.68 -1.50 37.71
C ARG A 54 22.75 -2.55 38.82
N GLN A 55 22.70 -3.84 38.51
CA GLN A 55 22.80 -4.89 39.54
C GLN A 55 24.17 -4.83 40.23
N ASN A 56 24.21 -5.01 41.56
CA ASN A 56 25.45 -4.97 42.34
C ASN A 56 26.54 -5.88 41.75
N ALA A 57 27.76 -5.37 41.69
CA ALA A 57 28.90 -6.09 41.14
C ALA A 57 29.32 -7.25 42.06
N ALA A 58 29.66 -8.39 41.45
CA ALA A 58 30.09 -9.58 42.18
C ALA A 58 31.44 -9.38 42.88
N ALA A 59 31.62 -9.98 44.06
CA ALA A 59 32.76 -9.73 44.94
C ALA A 59 34.10 -10.33 44.46
N THR A 60 34.11 -11.22 43.46
CA THR A 60 35.34 -11.90 43.01
C THR A 60 35.80 -11.46 41.62
N PRO A 61 37.12 -11.37 41.36
CA PRO A 61 37.66 -10.97 40.06
C PRO A 61 37.16 -11.81 38.88
N GLN A 62 36.92 -13.11 39.09
CA GLN A 62 36.40 -13.99 38.04
C GLN A 62 34.96 -13.65 37.64
N LEU A 63 34.10 -13.35 38.62
CA LEU A 63 32.71 -12.97 38.35
C LEU A 63 32.64 -11.59 37.69
N LEU A 64 33.53 -10.66 38.04
CA LEU A 64 33.67 -9.38 37.35
C LEU A 64 34.05 -9.56 35.86
N ARG A 65 35.01 -10.43 35.55
CA ARG A 65 35.37 -10.75 34.16
C ARG A 65 34.22 -11.37 33.37
N ASN A 66 33.51 -12.33 33.96
CA ASN A 66 32.36 -12.96 33.32
C ASN A 66 31.23 -11.96 33.04
N ARG A 67 30.96 -11.06 33.99
CA ARG A 67 29.99 -9.98 33.83
C ARG A 67 30.36 -9.05 32.67
N GLN A 68 31.62 -8.64 32.60
CA GLN A 68 32.10 -7.77 31.52
C GLN A 68 31.92 -8.43 30.15
N ALA A 69 32.34 -9.70 30.01
CA ALA A 69 32.17 -10.45 28.77
C ALA A 69 30.70 -10.60 28.35
N PHE A 70 29.78 -10.76 29.30
CA PHE A 70 28.34 -10.79 29.02
C PHE A 70 27.81 -9.44 28.54
N LEU A 71 28.21 -8.35 29.20
CA LEU A 71 27.85 -6.98 28.80
C LEU A 71 28.34 -6.67 27.39
N ASP A 72 29.55 -7.09 27.04
CA ASP A 72 30.11 -6.86 25.70
C ASP A 72 29.32 -7.62 24.62
N ARG A 73 28.90 -8.86 24.90
CA ARG A 73 28.00 -9.61 24.02
C ARG A 73 26.63 -8.95 23.88
N LEU A 74 26.09 -8.39 24.96
CA LEU A 74 24.80 -7.71 24.94
C LEU A 74 24.86 -6.43 24.09
N ARG A 75 25.94 -5.64 24.20
CA ARG A 75 26.19 -4.48 23.34
C ARG A 75 26.40 -4.86 21.88
N GLU A 76 27.00 -6.01 21.62
CA GLU A 76 27.12 -6.54 20.25
C GLU A 76 25.75 -6.93 19.68
N ALA A 77 24.90 -7.59 20.47
CA ALA A 77 23.53 -7.91 20.09
C ALA A 77 22.68 -6.65 19.86
N GLU A 78 22.81 -5.61 20.68
CA GLU A 78 22.15 -4.31 20.48
C GLU A 78 22.59 -3.66 19.15
N ARG A 79 23.89 -3.62 18.86
CA ARG A 79 24.41 -3.06 17.61
C ARG A 79 23.87 -3.81 16.39
N PHE A 80 23.84 -5.13 16.46
CA PHE A 80 23.25 -5.96 15.41
C PHE A 80 21.75 -5.69 15.25
N GLN A 81 21.01 -5.61 16.36
CA GLN A 81 19.58 -5.31 16.34
C GLN A 81 19.30 -3.92 15.77
N GLN A 82 20.16 -2.93 16.05
CA GLN A 82 20.05 -1.58 15.51
C GLN A 82 20.23 -1.56 13.99
N GLN A 83 21.18 -2.33 13.45
CA GLN A 83 21.32 -2.50 12.00
C GLN A 83 20.07 -3.12 11.37
N LEU A 84 19.42 -4.08 12.05
CA LEU A 84 18.16 -4.65 11.60
C LEU A 84 17.03 -3.61 11.61
N VAL A 85 16.95 -2.75 12.63
CA VAL A 85 15.98 -1.63 12.66
C VAL A 85 16.20 -0.70 11.47
N GLU A 86 17.44 -0.27 11.23
CA GLU A 86 17.77 0.58 10.08
C GLU A 86 17.37 -0.04 8.74
N GLN A 87 17.60 -1.34 8.58
CA GLN A 87 17.18 -2.06 7.37
C GLN A 87 15.65 -2.10 7.23
N ALA A 88 14.92 -2.30 8.35
CA ALA A 88 13.47 -2.32 8.32
C ALA A 88 12.85 -0.95 8.02
N VAL A 89 13.45 0.13 8.53
CA VAL A 89 13.07 1.51 8.17
C VAL A 89 13.20 1.72 6.67
N ARG A 90 14.33 1.33 6.07
CA ARG A 90 14.53 1.43 4.60
C ARG A 90 13.51 0.60 3.84
N SER A 91 13.22 -0.62 4.30
CA SER A 91 12.18 -1.48 3.71
C SER A 91 10.80 -0.83 3.74
N VAL A 92 10.42 -0.20 4.85
CA VAL A 92 9.15 0.54 4.96
C VAL A 92 9.10 1.71 3.97
N ASP A 93 10.19 2.45 3.82
CA ASP A 93 10.27 3.56 2.86
C ASP A 93 10.15 3.07 1.41
N GLU A 94 10.81 1.97 1.07
CA GLU A 94 10.72 1.32 -0.24
C GLU A 94 9.29 0.82 -0.53
N CYS A 95 8.68 0.08 0.41
CA CYS A 95 7.29 -0.38 0.29
C CYS A 95 6.31 0.79 0.18
N ARG A 96 6.54 1.88 0.93
CA ARG A 96 5.70 3.09 0.88
C ARG A 96 5.79 3.76 -0.48
N ALA A 97 7.01 3.92 -1.01
CA ALA A 97 7.22 4.48 -2.34
C ALA A 97 6.55 3.61 -3.42
N HIS A 98 6.68 2.29 -3.31
CA HIS A 98 6.04 1.34 -4.22
C HIS A 98 4.51 1.44 -4.16
N TRP A 99 3.92 1.46 -2.97
CA TRP A 99 2.49 1.61 -2.78
C TRP A 99 1.95 2.92 -3.37
N LEU A 100 2.64 4.04 -3.13
CA LEU A 100 2.27 5.33 -3.71
C LEU A 100 2.31 5.31 -5.24
N LEU A 101 3.26 4.59 -5.85
CA LEU A 101 3.32 4.43 -7.30
C LEU A 101 2.13 3.62 -7.83
N GLN A 102 1.80 2.49 -7.21
CA GLN A 102 0.64 1.68 -7.60
C GLN A 102 -0.68 2.46 -7.41
N GLN A 103 -0.79 3.22 -6.32
CA GLN A 103 -1.97 4.05 -6.04
C GLN A 103 -2.17 5.13 -7.10
N ARG A 104 -1.08 5.78 -7.55
CA ARG A 104 -1.16 6.74 -8.66
C ARG A 104 -1.62 6.04 -9.95
N GLY A 105 -1.07 4.87 -10.25
CA GLY A 105 -1.45 4.06 -11.41
C GLY A 105 -2.93 3.68 -11.41
N SER A 106 -3.45 3.13 -10.30
CA SER A 106 -4.88 2.80 -10.14
C SER A 106 -5.75 4.04 -10.33
N ARG A 107 -5.42 5.18 -9.72
CA ARG A 107 -6.16 6.44 -9.90
C ARG A 107 -6.20 6.90 -11.35
N THR A 108 -5.08 6.83 -12.07
CA THR A 108 -5.04 7.20 -13.49
C THR A 108 -5.94 6.29 -14.33
N VAL A 109 -5.88 4.97 -14.13
CA VAL A 109 -6.74 4.02 -14.85
C VAL A 109 -8.21 4.26 -14.51
N ALA A 110 -8.55 4.46 -13.25
CA ALA A 110 -9.92 4.76 -12.81
C ALA A 110 -10.46 6.05 -13.44
N GLN A 111 -9.65 7.11 -13.50
CA GLN A 111 -10.04 8.36 -14.15
C GLN A 111 -10.29 8.17 -15.65
N LEU A 112 -9.42 7.43 -16.35
CA LEU A 112 -9.61 7.12 -17.77
C LEU A 112 -10.89 6.32 -18.00
N THR A 113 -11.14 5.28 -17.19
CA THR A 113 -12.38 4.49 -17.24
C THR A 113 -13.61 5.38 -17.06
N ALA A 114 -13.61 6.28 -16.07
CA ALA A 114 -14.71 7.20 -15.82
C ALA A 114 -14.96 8.16 -16.99
N CYS A 115 -13.89 8.67 -17.63
CA CYS A 115 -14.02 9.49 -18.84
C CYS A 115 -14.68 8.74 -20.00
N TYR A 116 -14.29 7.48 -20.24
CA TYR A 116 -14.91 6.65 -21.28
C TYR A 116 -16.39 6.38 -20.98
N GLN A 117 -16.72 6.00 -19.75
CA GLN A 117 -18.10 5.77 -19.32
C GLN A 117 -18.97 7.02 -19.50
N ALA A 118 -18.48 8.20 -19.09
CA ALA A 118 -19.21 9.45 -19.25
C ALA A 118 -19.44 9.80 -20.73
N ARG A 119 -18.47 9.52 -21.60
CA ARG A 119 -18.62 9.72 -23.05
C ARG A 119 -19.67 8.76 -23.64
N GLU A 120 -19.63 7.50 -23.26
CA GLU A 120 -20.60 6.49 -23.70
C GLU A 120 -22.03 6.86 -23.31
N GLN A 121 -22.25 7.25 -22.05
CA GLN A 121 -23.55 7.69 -21.57
C GLN A 121 -24.10 8.89 -22.36
N ARG A 122 -23.24 9.86 -22.68
CA ARG A 122 -23.63 11.03 -23.50
C ARG A 122 -24.02 10.62 -24.92
N GLU A 123 -23.31 9.68 -25.53
CA GLU A 123 -23.68 9.20 -26.87
C GLU A 123 -24.96 8.38 -26.86
N GLU A 124 -25.17 7.55 -25.85
CA GLU A 124 -26.40 6.78 -25.70
C GLU A 124 -27.60 7.70 -25.51
N ALA A 125 -27.50 8.69 -24.63
CA ALA A 125 -28.55 9.70 -24.43
C ALA A 125 -28.90 10.44 -25.73
N ARG A 126 -27.89 10.84 -26.53
CA ARG A 126 -28.12 11.46 -27.84
C ARG A 126 -28.83 10.53 -28.83
N ARG A 127 -28.45 9.25 -28.87
CA ARG A 127 -29.08 8.26 -29.75
C ARG A 127 -30.52 7.97 -29.32
N GLU A 128 -30.78 7.91 -28.02
CA GLU A 128 -32.12 7.68 -27.47
C GLU A 128 -33.04 8.86 -27.75
N GLN A 129 -32.57 10.09 -27.54
CA GLN A 129 -33.29 11.31 -27.89
C GLN A 129 -33.67 11.34 -29.37
N GLY A 130 -32.72 11.08 -30.29
CA GLY A 130 -33.01 11.07 -31.73
C GLY A 130 -34.06 10.03 -32.14
N ARG A 131 -34.08 8.85 -31.49
CA ARG A 131 -35.12 7.84 -31.72
C ARG A 131 -36.49 8.31 -31.25
N LEU A 132 -36.56 8.96 -30.08
CA LEU A 132 -37.81 9.51 -29.55
C LEU A 132 -38.38 10.59 -30.49
N ASP A 133 -37.52 11.46 -31.01
CA ASP A 133 -37.89 12.52 -31.96
C ASP A 133 -38.41 11.92 -33.29
N GLU A 134 -37.76 10.88 -33.82
CA GLU A 134 -38.19 10.17 -35.03
C GLU A 134 -39.55 9.48 -34.84
N PHE A 135 -39.76 8.81 -33.70
CA PHE A 135 -41.05 8.22 -33.34
C PHE A 135 -42.16 9.28 -33.21
N ALA A 136 -41.85 10.44 -32.62
CA ALA A 136 -42.78 11.55 -32.49
C ALA A 136 -43.16 12.13 -33.86
N MET A 137 -42.19 12.34 -34.76
CA MET A 137 -42.45 12.79 -36.13
C MET A 137 -43.29 11.78 -36.91
N HIS A 138 -42.98 10.48 -36.84
CA HIS A 138 -43.77 9.45 -37.53
C HIS A 138 -45.21 9.38 -37.04
N LYS A 139 -45.45 9.52 -35.73
CA LYS A 139 -46.81 9.61 -35.19
C LYS A 139 -47.54 10.86 -35.66
N PHE A 140 -46.86 12.00 -35.70
CA PHE A 140 -47.46 13.25 -36.13
C PHE A 140 -47.88 13.21 -37.60
N VAL A 141 -46.99 12.73 -38.49
CA VAL A 141 -47.28 12.58 -39.93
C VAL A 141 -48.49 11.65 -40.14
N ARG A 142 -48.54 10.53 -39.41
CA ARG A 142 -49.60 9.52 -39.56
C ARG A 142 -50.95 9.91 -38.93
N ALA A 143 -50.99 10.96 -38.11
CA ALA A 143 -52.22 11.51 -37.54
C ALA A 143 -52.74 12.72 -38.32
N GLY A 144 -51.98 13.21 -39.30
CA GLY A 144 -52.34 14.30 -40.20
C GLY A 144 -52.88 13.87 -41.58
N ASP A 145 -52.84 12.56 -41.87
CA ASP A 145 -53.54 11.90 -42.99
C ASP A 145 -54.88 11.34 -42.51
#